data_AF-A0A662PT81-F1
#
_entry.id   AF-A0A662PT81-F1
#
_cell.length_a   1.000
_cell.length_b   1.000
_cell.length_c   1.000
_cell.angle_alpha   90.00
_cell.angle_beta   90.00
_cell.angle_gamma   90.00
#
_symmetry.space_group_name_H-M   'P 1'
#
loop_
_entity.id
_entity.type
_entity.pdbx_description
1 polymer ?
#
loop_
_entity_poly.entity_id
_entity_poly.type
_entity_poly.pdbx_seq_one_letter_code
_entity_poly.pdbx_strand_id
1 'polypeptide(L)'
;MDKGIKCWAARVEKNRAEEVRKRLLKLDILNPRLKPFERNGFIYFPLKDQEKVDDILGELNVSVVAAYFEERPRRPKSLEEILSNKLPKELLDLIPSSYDLIGDIILVEIPHELKPYEKLVAEALMKLHPRVKTVLSKEGATRGAYRLREYRVI
;
A
#
# COMPACT_ATOMS: atom_id res chain seq x y z
N MET A 1 -12.41 -7.44 16.21
CA MET A 1 -12.16 -6.36 17.18
C MET A 1 -11.09 -5.47 16.60
N ASP A 2 -11.50 -4.34 16.00
CA ASP A 2 -10.61 -3.38 15.36
C ASP A 2 -9.62 -2.83 16.39
N LYS A 3 -8.37 -3.32 16.33
CA LYS A 3 -7.26 -2.74 17.09
C LYS A 3 -6.86 -1.44 16.38
N GLY A 4 -7.56 -0.35 16.69
CA GLY A 4 -7.14 0.98 16.25
C GLY A 4 -5.73 1.29 16.74
N ILE A 5 -4.95 2.01 15.95
CA ILE A 5 -3.62 2.47 16.33
C ILE A 5 -3.77 3.71 17.19
N LYS A 6 -3.25 3.63 18.43
CA LYS A 6 -3.23 4.77 19.35
C LYS A 6 -2.12 5.73 18.94
N CYS A 7 -2.46 7.00 18.70
CA CYS A 7 -1.49 8.07 18.49
C CYS A 7 -2.07 9.43 18.91
N TRP A 8 -1.25 10.48 18.85
CA TRP A 8 -1.70 11.84 19.09
C TRP A 8 -2.52 12.37 17.92
N ALA A 9 -3.54 13.13 18.28
CA ALA A 9 -4.50 13.69 17.36
C ALA A 9 -4.65 15.19 17.58
N ALA A 10 -4.63 15.94 16.48
CA ALA A 10 -5.15 17.30 16.45
C ALA A 10 -6.68 17.23 16.41
N ARG A 11 -7.34 17.67 17.49
CA ARG A 11 -8.80 17.78 17.58
C ARG A 11 -9.23 19.16 17.10
N VAL A 12 -9.89 19.20 15.96
CA VAL A 12 -10.24 20.45 15.26
C VAL A 12 -11.75 20.53 15.08
N GLU A 13 -12.33 21.71 15.28
CA GLU A 13 -13.74 21.94 14.93
C GLU A 13 -13.97 21.68 13.43
N LYS A 14 -15.12 21.07 13.09
CA LYS A 14 -15.42 20.65 11.71
C LYS A 14 -15.35 21.79 10.69
N ASN A 15 -15.75 23.01 11.07
CA ASN A 15 -15.67 24.23 10.24
C ASN A 15 -14.22 24.62 9.84
N ARG A 16 -13.23 24.30 10.66
CA ARG A 16 -11.79 24.62 10.46
C ARG A 16 -10.98 23.42 9.96
N ALA A 17 -11.62 22.27 9.77
CA ALA A 17 -10.93 21.01 9.50
C ALA A 17 -10.02 21.06 8.27
N GLU A 18 -10.50 21.61 7.14
CA GLU A 18 -9.71 21.64 5.90
C GLU A 18 -8.54 22.64 5.97
N GLU A 19 -8.74 23.78 6.63
CA GLU A 19 -7.67 24.76 6.87
C GLU A 19 -6.54 24.12 7.67
N VAL A 20 -6.87 23.52 8.82
CA VAL A 20 -5.89 22.88 9.69
C VAL A 20 -5.24 21.70 8.97
N ARG A 21 -6.00 20.85 8.28
CA ARG A 21 -5.45 19.71 7.52
C ARG A 21 -4.38 20.15 6.53
N LYS A 22 -4.61 21.24 5.78
CA LYS A 22 -3.63 21.79 4.82
C LYS A 22 -2.36 22.25 5.53
N ARG A 23 -2.49 22.93 6.67
CA ARG A 23 -1.33 23.36 7.48
C ARG A 23 -0.56 22.17 8.05
N LEU A 24 -1.24 21.18 8.63
CA LEU A 24 -0.62 19.95 9.14
C LEU A 24 0.14 19.18 8.04
N LEU A 25 -0.38 19.18 6.80
CA LEU A 25 0.31 18.60 5.64
C LEU A 25 1.55 19.41 5.24
N LYS A 26 1.44 20.75 5.19
CA LYS A 26 2.55 21.64 4.82
C LYS A 26 3.72 21.53 5.80
N LEU A 27 3.42 21.34 7.08
CA LEU A 27 4.39 21.17 8.16
C LEU A 27 4.89 19.73 8.29
N ASP A 28 4.40 18.81 7.46
CA ASP A 28 4.74 17.38 7.45
C ASP A 28 4.50 16.64 8.78
N ILE A 29 3.62 17.17 9.63
CA ILE A 29 3.28 16.58 10.95
C ILE A 29 2.06 15.66 10.90
N LEU A 30 1.23 15.73 9.84
CA LEU A 30 0.10 14.82 9.64
C LEU A 30 0.59 13.40 9.31
N ASN A 31 0.06 12.38 9.97
CA ASN A 31 0.35 10.97 9.66
C ASN A 31 -0.58 10.45 8.55
N PRO A 32 -0.10 10.26 7.32
CA PRO A 32 -0.94 9.85 6.20
C PRO A 32 -1.25 8.34 6.19
N ARG A 33 -0.69 7.54 7.11
CA ARG A 33 -0.99 6.11 7.25
C ARG A 33 -2.33 5.87 7.92
N LEU A 34 -2.82 6.84 8.70
CA LEU A 34 -4.00 6.71 9.53
C LEU A 34 -5.16 7.52 8.94
N LYS A 35 -6.39 7.03 9.10
CA LYS A 35 -7.60 7.65 8.55
C LYS A 35 -8.18 8.66 9.54
N PRO A 36 -8.22 9.97 9.24
CA PRO A 36 -8.93 10.94 10.08
C PRO A 36 -10.39 10.54 10.25
N PHE A 37 -10.96 10.85 11.41
CA PHE A 37 -12.36 10.53 11.71
C PHE A 37 -13.08 11.72 12.34
N GLU A 38 -14.41 11.71 12.23
CA GLU A 38 -15.30 12.70 12.85
C GLU A 38 -15.94 12.11 14.10
N ARG A 39 -15.99 12.89 15.17
CA ARG A 39 -16.77 12.56 16.37
C ARG A 39 -17.24 13.85 17.05
N ASN A 40 -18.54 13.92 17.35
CA ASN A 40 -19.16 15.03 18.11
C ASN A 40 -18.84 16.44 17.56
N GLY A 41 -18.85 16.62 16.24
CA GLY A 41 -18.57 17.92 15.61
C GLY A 41 -17.07 18.29 15.51
N PHE A 42 -16.18 17.39 15.93
CA PHE A 42 -14.73 17.54 15.77
C PHE A 42 -14.17 16.53 14.78
N ILE A 43 -13.16 16.96 14.03
CA ILE A 43 -12.31 16.10 13.21
C ILE A 43 -11.01 15.85 13.95
N TYR A 44 -10.60 14.58 13.98
CA TYR A 44 -9.38 14.13 14.61
C TYR A 44 -8.38 13.82 13.51
N PHE A 45 -7.27 14.56 13.47
CA PHE A 45 -6.19 14.35 12.52
C PHE A 45 -5.01 13.64 13.20
N PRO A 46 -4.58 12.47 12.70
CA PRO A 46 -3.49 11.72 13.30
C PRO A 46 -2.14 12.41 13.06
N LEU A 47 -1.28 12.46 14.07
CA LEU A 47 0.02 13.14 14.04
C LEU A 47 1.16 12.12 13.99
N LYS A 48 2.30 12.50 13.41
CA LYS A 48 3.47 11.61 13.25
C LYS A 48 4.29 11.42 14.53
N ASP A 49 4.41 12.47 15.34
CA ASP A 49 5.31 12.51 16.51
C ASP A 49 4.69 13.34 17.64
N GLN A 50 5.09 13.09 18.89
CA GLN A 50 4.60 13.78 20.09
C GLN A 50 5.48 14.97 20.48
N GLU A 51 6.80 14.91 20.25
CA GLU A 51 7.76 15.83 20.88
C GLU A 51 7.94 17.18 20.16
N LYS A 52 7.40 17.35 18.95
CA LYS A 52 7.56 18.58 18.13
C LYS A 52 6.26 19.32 17.85
N VAL A 53 5.20 18.99 18.59
CA VAL A 53 3.84 19.30 18.14
C VAL A 53 3.13 20.30 19.03
N ASP A 54 3.53 20.42 20.30
CA ASP A 54 2.89 21.35 21.24
C ASP A 54 3.12 22.83 20.85
N ASP A 55 4.36 23.21 20.52
CA ASP A 55 4.69 24.60 20.12
C ASP A 55 3.99 25.00 18.81
N ILE A 56 3.97 24.09 17.83
CA ILE A 56 3.40 24.33 16.49
C ILE A 56 1.86 24.37 16.54
N LEU A 57 1.24 23.55 17.39
CA LEU A 57 -0.23 23.50 17.49
C LEU A 57 -0.80 24.58 18.40
N GLY A 58 0.00 25.12 19.32
CA GLY A 58 -0.31 26.35 20.05
C GLY A 58 -0.64 27.50 19.09
N GLU A 59 0.19 27.72 18.07
CA GLU A 59 -0.06 28.74 17.03
C GLU A 59 -1.35 28.49 16.21
N LEU A 60 -1.76 27.23 16.11
CA LEU A 60 -2.94 26.83 15.33
C LEU A 60 -4.24 26.88 16.13
N ASN A 61 -4.18 27.12 17.45
CA ASN A 61 -5.30 27.05 18.38
C ASN A 61 -6.06 25.70 18.24
N VAL A 62 -5.32 24.59 18.31
CA VAL A 62 -5.85 23.23 18.18
C VAL A 62 -5.52 22.42 19.44
N SER A 63 -6.49 21.65 19.95
CA SER A 63 -6.25 20.77 21.10
C SER A 63 -5.58 19.46 20.66
N VAL A 64 -4.59 19.00 21.43
CA VAL A 64 -3.92 17.70 21.21
C VAL A 64 -4.49 16.66 22.16
N VAL A 65 -4.91 15.51 21.64
CA VAL A 65 -5.48 14.42 22.44
C VAL A 65 -5.02 13.07 21.93
N ALA A 66 -4.92 12.07 22.80
CA ALA A 66 -4.70 10.69 22.36
C ALA A 66 -6.00 10.12 21.76
N ALA A 67 -5.91 9.49 20.59
CA ALA A 67 -7.04 8.85 19.93
C ALA A 67 -6.63 7.56 19.21
N TYR A 68 -7.62 6.74 18.88
CA TYR A 68 -7.45 5.50 18.14
C TYR A 68 -7.88 5.70 16.68
N PHE A 69 -7.03 5.30 15.75
CA PHE A 69 -7.26 5.48 14.32
C PHE A 69 -7.22 4.15 13.57
N GLU A 70 -8.03 4.05 12.52
CA GLU A 70 -7.91 2.99 11.53
C GLU A 70 -6.73 3.27 10.60
N GLU A 71 -6.00 2.23 10.21
CA GLU A 71 -5.07 2.35 9.09
C GLU A 71 -5.81 2.60 7.79
N ARG A 72 -5.24 3.47 6.95
CA ARG A 72 -5.66 3.54 5.56
C ARG A 72 -5.18 2.28 4.86
N PRO A 73 -6.08 1.48 4.25
CA PRO A 73 -5.66 0.32 3.47
C PRO A 73 -4.78 0.82 2.32
N ARG A 74 -3.49 0.48 2.37
CA ARG A 74 -2.55 0.82 1.30
C ARG A 74 -2.58 -0.30 0.28
N ARG A 75 -2.70 0.10 -0.99
CA ARG A 75 -2.31 -0.81 -2.06
C ARG A 75 -0.80 -0.97 -1.99
N PRO A 76 -0.28 -2.20 -2.07
CA PRO A 76 1.15 -2.42 -2.20
C PRO A 76 1.65 -1.66 -3.45
N LYS A 77 2.85 -1.12 -3.38
CA LYS A 77 3.47 -0.34 -4.45
C LYS A 77 4.23 -1.21 -5.43
N SER A 78 4.72 -2.36 -4.98
CA SER A 78 5.50 -3.29 -5.79
C SER A 78 5.18 -4.74 -5.45
N LEU A 79 5.57 -5.63 -6.35
CA LEU A 79 5.52 -7.08 -6.12
C LEU A 79 6.45 -7.47 -4.96
N GLU A 80 7.63 -6.87 -4.91
CA GLU A 80 8.63 -7.05 -3.85
C GLU A 80 8.05 -6.73 -2.46
N GLU A 81 7.33 -5.61 -2.30
CA GLU A 81 6.69 -5.24 -1.01
C GLU A 81 5.73 -6.32 -0.50
N ILE A 82 5.07 -7.06 -1.41
CA ILE A 82 4.12 -8.11 -1.05
C ILE A 82 4.85 -9.41 -0.69
N LEU A 83 5.93 -9.72 -1.41
CA LEU A 83 6.62 -11.00 -1.35
C LEU A 83 7.79 -11.03 -0.35
N SER A 84 8.36 -9.87 0.02
CA SER A 84 9.54 -9.77 0.89
C SER A 84 9.37 -10.45 2.25
N ASN A 85 8.14 -10.48 2.77
CA ASN A 85 7.81 -11.11 4.05
C ASN A 85 7.28 -12.56 3.90
N LYS A 86 7.24 -13.09 2.68
CA LYS A 86 6.64 -14.40 2.37
C LYS A 86 7.61 -15.35 1.67
N LEU A 87 8.69 -14.84 1.09
CA LEU A 87 9.75 -15.61 0.47
C LEU A 87 10.99 -15.68 1.36
N PRO A 88 11.79 -16.75 1.26
CA PRO A 88 13.16 -16.77 1.77
C PRO A 88 13.98 -15.59 1.22
N LYS A 89 14.91 -15.08 2.03
CA LYS A 89 15.74 -13.92 1.67
C LYS A 89 16.54 -14.15 0.40
N GLU A 90 17.01 -15.38 0.18
CA GLU A 90 17.84 -15.73 -0.98
C GLU A 90 17.06 -15.67 -2.31
N LEU A 91 15.73 -15.68 -2.26
CA LEU A 91 14.87 -15.66 -3.46
C LEU A 91 14.34 -14.26 -3.80
N LEU A 92 14.59 -13.25 -2.96
CA LEU A 92 14.04 -11.91 -3.15
C LEU A 92 14.58 -11.23 -4.42
N ASP A 93 15.86 -11.45 -4.73
CA ASP A 93 16.49 -10.92 -5.94
C ASP A 93 15.97 -11.57 -7.23
N LEU A 94 15.28 -12.69 -7.12
CA LEU A 94 14.69 -13.41 -8.26
C LEU A 94 13.25 -12.98 -8.54
N ILE A 95 12.65 -12.14 -7.69
CA ILE A 95 11.28 -11.66 -7.90
C ILE A 95 11.19 -10.97 -9.26
N PRO A 96 10.26 -11.40 -10.15
CA PRO A 96 10.14 -10.78 -11.47
C PRO A 96 9.87 -9.27 -11.36
N SER A 97 10.81 -8.48 -11.89
CA SER A 97 10.70 -7.02 -11.89
C SER A 97 9.79 -6.48 -12.99
N SER A 98 9.53 -7.29 -14.03
CA SER A 98 8.70 -6.95 -15.18
C SER A 98 7.75 -8.07 -15.58
N TYR A 99 6.60 -7.69 -16.13
CA TYR A 99 5.58 -8.58 -16.68
C TYR A 99 4.74 -7.78 -17.68
N ASP A 100 4.06 -8.48 -18.59
CA ASP A 100 3.16 -7.83 -19.55
C ASP A 100 1.72 -7.88 -19.02
N LEU A 101 0.99 -6.78 -19.15
CA LEU A 101 -0.43 -6.70 -18.81
C LEU A 101 -1.24 -6.54 -20.10
N ILE A 102 -2.09 -7.52 -20.41
CA ILE A 102 -2.96 -7.53 -21.60
C ILE A 102 -4.40 -7.70 -21.12
N GLY A 103 -5.19 -6.62 -21.19
CA GLY A 103 -6.57 -6.64 -20.69
C GLY A 103 -6.61 -6.93 -19.19
N ASP A 104 -7.20 -8.07 -18.81
CA ASP A 104 -7.25 -8.61 -17.44
C ASP A 104 -6.30 -9.80 -17.21
N ILE A 105 -5.31 -9.99 -18.08
CA ILE A 105 -4.32 -11.07 -18.02
C ILE A 105 -2.91 -10.50 -17.80
N ILE A 106 -2.16 -11.07 -16.86
CA ILE A 106 -0.71 -10.82 -16.71
C ILE A 106 0.08 -11.99 -17.29
N LEU A 107 1.11 -11.69 -18.08
CA LEU A 107 2.11 -12.65 -18.54
C LEU A 107 3.43 -12.41 -17.80
N VAL A 108 3.88 -13.39 -17.03
CA VAL A 108 5.10 -13.29 -16.22
C VAL A 108 6.05 -14.44 -16.53
N GLU A 109 7.34 -14.16 -16.49
CA GLU A 109 8.38 -15.20 -16.58
C GLU A 109 8.86 -15.50 -15.16
N ILE A 110 8.70 -16.75 -14.71
CA ILE A 110 9.05 -17.17 -13.35
C ILE A 110 10.36 -17.98 -13.42
N PRO A 111 11.44 -17.51 -12.77
CA PRO A 111 12.69 -18.25 -12.64
C PRO A 111 12.47 -19.64 -12.06
N HIS A 112 13.35 -20.60 -12.42
CA HIS A 112 13.21 -22.00 -12.00
C HIS A 112 13.16 -22.13 -10.47
N GLU A 113 13.99 -21.36 -9.77
CA GLU A 113 14.11 -21.29 -8.32
C GLU A 113 12.84 -20.77 -7.64
N LEU A 114 12.04 -19.95 -8.36
CA LEU A 114 10.77 -19.42 -7.89
C LEU A 114 9.56 -20.26 -8.30
N LYS A 115 9.73 -21.30 -9.13
CA LYS A 115 8.60 -22.18 -9.51
C LYS A 115 7.83 -22.76 -8.33
N PRO A 116 8.46 -23.19 -7.21
CA PRO A 116 7.72 -23.63 -6.03
C PRO A 116 6.80 -22.57 -5.42
N TYR A 117 7.04 -21.28 -5.71
CA TYR A 117 6.30 -20.13 -5.22
C TYR A 117 5.47 -19.44 -6.30
N GLU A 118 5.29 -20.05 -7.47
CA GLU A 118 4.63 -19.40 -8.61
C GLU A 118 3.22 -18.90 -8.30
N LYS A 119 2.45 -19.70 -7.55
CA LYS A 119 1.10 -19.32 -7.12
C LYS A 119 1.12 -18.09 -6.22
N LEU A 120 2.11 -18.02 -5.33
CA LEU A 120 2.29 -16.87 -4.45
C LEU A 120 2.64 -15.60 -5.24
N VAL A 121 3.49 -15.73 -6.27
CA VAL A 121 3.82 -14.64 -7.20
C VAL A 121 2.57 -14.18 -7.95
N ALA A 122 1.77 -15.11 -8.48
CA ALA A 122 0.52 -14.81 -9.19
C ALA A 122 -0.50 -14.09 -8.29
N GLU A 123 -0.75 -14.59 -7.08
CA GLU A 123 -1.64 -13.94 -6.11
C GLU A 123 -1.16 -12.54 -5.74
N ALA A 124 0.16 -12.34 -5.60
CA ALA A 124 0.73 -11.04 -5.33
C ALA A 124 0.56 -10.07 -6.52
N LEU A 125 0.70 -10.55 -7.76
CA LEU A 125 0.41 -9.78 -8.96
C LEU A 125 -1.07 -9.37 -9.05
N MET A 126 -2.00 -10.27 -8.73
CA MET A 126 -3.43 -9.96 -8.71
C MET A 126 -3.79 -8.97 -7.58
N LYS A 127 -3.12 -9.07 -6.42
CA LYS A 127 -3.28 -8.09 -5.34
C LYS A 127 -2.77 -6.70 -5.73
N LEU A 128 -1.65 -6.67 -6.47
CA LEU A 128 -1.08 -5.43 -7.01
C LEU A 128 -1.97 -4.82 -8.11
N HIS A 129 -2.62 -5.66 -8.92
CA HIS A 129 -3.49 -5.26 -10.03
C HIS A 129 -4.92 -5.79 -9.86
N PRO A 130 -5.80 -5.10 -9.11
CA PRO A 130 -7.13 -5.62 -8.75
C PRO A 130 -8.09 -5.93 -9.90
N ARG A 131 -7.77 -5.51 -11.14
CA ARG A 131 -8.57 -5.80 -12.34
C ARG A 131 -8.15 -7.10 -13.05
N VAL A 132 -6.97 -7.63 -12.72
CA VAL A 132 -6.43 -8.84 -13.31
C VAL A 132 -7.18 -10.03 -12.76
N LYS A 133 -7.57 -10.94 -13.67
CA LYS A 133 -8.30 -12.17 -13.35
C LYS A 133 -7.48 -13.43 -13.60
N THR A 134 -6.40 -13.33 -14.38
CA THR A 134 -5.58 -14.47 -14.76
C THR A 134 -4.11 -14.08 -14.83
N VAL A 135 -3.24 -14.94 -14.33
CA VAL A 135 -1.79 -14.81 -14.47
C VAL A 135 -1.29 -16.04 -15.22
N LEU A 136 -0.51 -15.82 -16.28
CA LEU A 136 0.09 -16.87 -17.10
C LEU A 136 1.61 -16.84 -16.97
N SER A 137 2.20 -18.01 -16.80
CA SER A 137 3.63 -18.25 -16.97
C SER A 137 3.97 -18.26 -18.46
N LYS A 138 5.01 -17.55 -18.88
CA LYS A 138 5.61 -17.66 -20.21
C LYS A 138 6.43 -18.94 -20.28
N GLU A 139 5.96 -19.94 -21.02
CA GLU A 139 6.68 -21.21 -21.16
C GLU A 139 7.41 -21.22 -22.51
N GLY A 140 8.72 -21.42 -22.47
CA GLY A 140 9.56 -21.59 -23.66
C GLY A 140 9.71 -20.36 -24.56
N ALA A 141 10.36 -20.59 -25.71
CA ALA A 141 10.66 -19.58 -26.71
C ALA A 141 9.51 -19.40 -27.73
N THR A 142 9.49 -18.24 -28.38
CA THR A 142 8.60 -17.97 -29.52
C THR A 142 8.95 -18.84 -30.72
N ARG A 143 7.94 -19.44 -31.39
CA ARG A 143 8.11 -20.41 -32.49
C ARG A 143 7.18 -20.14 -33.67
N GLY A 144 7.61 -20.62 -34.85
CA GLY A 144 6.83 -20.63 -36.09
C GLY A 144 6.69 -19.25 -36.77
N ALA A 145 6.16 -19.26 -37.99
CA ALA A 145 5.96 -18.05 -38.79
C ALA A 145 5.02 -17.03 -38.13
N TYR A 146 4.03 -17.53 -37.36
CA TYR A 146 3.08 -16.71 -36.61
C TYR A 146 3.60 -16.25 -35.25
N ARG A 147 4.87 -16.57 -34.90
CA ARG A 147 5.51 -16.17 -33.65
C ARG A 147 4.67 -16.48 -32.39
N LEU A 148 4.15 -17.69 -32.32
CA LEU A 148 3.38 -18.16 -31.16
C LEU A 148 4.31 -18.52 -30.00
N ARG A 149 3.84 -18.35 -28.77
CA ARG A 149 4.53 -18.74 -27.54
C ARG A 149 3.59 -19.57 -26.67
N GLU A 150 4.15 -20.53 -25.93
CA GLU A 150 3.39 -21.36 -25.01
C GLU A 150 3.18 -20.62 -23.68
N TYR A 151 2.00 -20.80 -23.10
CA TYR A 151 1.64 -20.19 -21.82
C TYR A 151 0.94 -21.22 -20.96
N ARG A 152 1.13 -21.11 -19.65
CA ARG A 152 0.44 -21.93 -18.65
C ARG A 152 -0.24 -21.04 -17.62
N VAL A 153 -1.50 -21.34 -17.31
CA VAL A 153 -2.20 -20.67 -16.21
C VAL A 153 -1.53 -21.06 -14.89
N ILE A 154 -1.23 -20.05 -14.07
CA ILE A 154 -0.73 -20.22 -12.71
C ILE A 154 -1.90 -20.21 -11.72
#